data_AF-A0A7L1K7C2-F1
#
_entry.id   AF-A0A7L1K7C2-F1
#
_cell.length_a   1.000
_cell.length_b   1.000
_cell.length_c   1.000
_cell.angle_alpha   90.00
_cell.angle_beta   90.00
_cell.angle_gamma   90.00
#
_symmetry.space_group_name_H-M   'P 1'
#
loop_
_entity.id
_entity.type
_entity.pdbx_description
1 polymer ?
#
loop_
_entity_poly.entity_id
_entity_poly.type
_entity_poly.pdbx_seq_one_letter_code
_entity_poly.pdbx_strand_id
1 'polypeptide(L)'
;ADNWLVDTGDDPPLHNGLSSFGKMVLAEMNRLGMIVDLAHVSVETMKAVLSLSKAPVIFSHSSAFSLCQNRRNVPDDVLKMVASTDSLVMINFYNNYVTCRDTATLADVADHMDHVKKVAGAQYVGFGGDYDGVT
;
A
#
# COMPACT_ATOMS: atom_id res chain seq x y z
N ALA A 1 14.34 -3.55 0.99
CA ALA A 1 13.03 -3.92 1.52
C ALA A 1 12.51 -5.07 0.68
N ASP A 2 11.77 -5.99 1.26
CA ASP A 2 11.15 -7.08 0.49
C ASP A 2 9.96 -6.52 -0.33
N ASN A 3 9.83 -6.99 -1.56
CA ASN A 3 8.79 -6.54 -2.49
C ASN A 3 7.55 -7.46 -2.42
N TRP A 4 6.43 -7.03 -3.03
CA TRP A 4 5.14 -7.74 -2.99
C TRP A 4 5.15 -9.16 -3.58
N LEU A 5 6.11 -9.50 -4.45
CA LEU A 5 6.29 -10.86 -5.00
C LEU A 5 6.66 -11.88 -3.91
N VAL A 6 7.15 -11.42 -2.77
CA VAL A 6 7.36 -12.28 -1.60
C VAL A 6 6.03 -12.81 -1.07
N ASP A 7 4.95 -12.01 -1.17
CA ASP A 7 3.63 -12.40 -0.66
C ASP A 7 2.85 -13.32 -1.63
N THR A 8 3.30 -13.46 -2.87
CA THR A 8 2.82 -14.47 -3.83
C THR A 8 3.64 -15.76 -3.77
N GLY A 9 4.84 -15.72 -3.17
CA GLY A 9 5.80 -16.82 -3.17
C GLY A 9 6.67 -16.88 -4.43
N ASP A 10 6.61 -15.85 -5.28
CA ASP A 10 7.44 -15.74 -6.49
C ASP A 10 8.89 -15.39 -6.13
N ASP A 11 9.08 -14.58 -5.07
CA ASP A 11 10.39 -14.24 -4.50
C ASP A 11 10.54 -14.81 -3.08
N PRO A 12 11.73 -15.30 -2.67
CA PRO A 12 11.99 -15.63 -1.28
C PRO A 12 12.15 -14.35 -0.42
N PRO A 13 11.66 -14.33 0.83
CA PRO A 13 11.91 -13.21 1.74
C PRO A 13 13.41 -13.11 2.09
N LEU A 14 14.03 -11.95 1.85
CA LEU A 14 15.45 -11.72 2.19
C LEU A 14 15.61 -11.09 3.57
N HIS A 15 14.64 -10.28 3.99
CA HIS A 15 14.74 -9.48 5.21
C HIS A 15 13.55 -9.62 6.15
N ASN A 16 12.48 -10.30 5.71
CA ASN A 16 11.17 -10.32 6.37
C ASN A 16 10.69 -8.88 6.65
N GLY A 17 10.76 -8.04 5.61
CA GLY A 17 10.43 -6.62 5.67
C GLY A 17 11.63 -5.71 5.36
N LEU A 18 12.18 -5.06 6.40
CA LEU A 18 13.32 -4.14 6.28
C LEU A 18 14.61 -4.75 6.83
N SER A 19 15.68 -4.67 6.03
CA SER A 19 17.05 -4.93 6.52
C SER A 19 17.48 -3.87 7.54
N SER A 20 18.58 -4.14 8.25
CA SER A 20 19.19 -3.14 9.15
C SER A 20 19.54 -1.85 8.40
N PHE A 21 20.05 -1.96 7.16
CA PHE A 21 20.28 -0.80 6.31
C PHE A 21 18.98 -0.11 5.89
N GLY A 22 17.94 -0.86 5.54
CA GLY A 22 16.62 -0.30 5.21
C GLY A 22 16.00 0.52 6.35
N LYS A 23 16.21 0.12 7.61
CA LYS A 23 15.78 0.91 8.78
C LYS A 23 16.54 2.25 8.88
N MET A 24 17.82 2.28 8.51
CA MET A 24 18.59 3.53 8.44
C MET A 24 18.11 4.43 7.29
N VAL A 25 17.77 3.85 6.14
CA VAL A 25 17.16 4.59 5.01
C VAL A 25 15.83 5.23 5.44
N LEU A 26 14.95 4.46 6.10
CA LEU A 26 13.68 4.98 6.63
C LEU A 26 13.90 6.16 7.59
N ALA A 27 14.85 6.02 8.52
CA ALA A 27 15.18 7.09 9.46
C ALA A 27 15.69 8.35 8.75
N GLU A 28 16.49 8.19 7.69
CA GLU A 28 17.00 9.31 6.89
C GLU A 28 15.90 9.99 6.07
N MET A 29 14.97 9.21 5.49
CA MET A 29 13.78 9.75 4.82
C MET A 29 12.95 10.61 5.78
N ASN A 30 12.71 10.12 7.00
CA ASN A 30 12.02 10.91 8.03
C ASN A 30 12.81 12.16 8.42
N ARG A 31 14.16 12.09 8.54
CA ARG A 31 15.01 13.25 8.86
C ARG A 31 14.95 14.34 7.78
N LEU A 32 14.89 13.93 6.51
CA LEU A 32 14.83 14.83 5.36
C LEU A 32 13.43 15.41 5.11
N GLY A 33 12.38 14.84 5.71
CA GLY A 33 11.00 15.18 5.36
C GLY A 33 10.57 14.60 4.02
N MET A 34 11.18 13.48 3.61
CA MET A 34 10.80 12.75 2.41
C MET A 34 9.60 11.84 2.73
N ILE A 35 8.55 11.90 1.90
CA ILE A 35 7.41 11.00 2.03
C ILE A 35 7.85 9.58 1.70
N VAL A 36 7.51 8.64 2.58
CA VAL A 36 7.77 7.21 2.38
C VAL A 36 6.57 6.60 1.67
N ASP A 37 6.82 5.91 0.57
CA ASP A 37 5.80 5.23 -0.22
C ASP A 37 5.90 3.71 -0.06
N LEU A 38 4.76 3.08 0.20
CA LEU A 38 4.59 1.65 0.44
C LEU A 38 3.90 0.91 -0.71
N ALA A 39 3.67 1.55 -1.85
CA ALA A 39 3.37 0.79 -3.06
C ALA A 39 4.51 -0.20 -3.38
N HIS A 40 4.16 -1.37 -3.93
CA HIS A 40 5.05 -2.48 -4.32
C HIS A 40 5.77 -3.25 -3.21
N VAL A 41 5.67 -2.86 -1.94
CA VAL A 41 6.37 -3.59 -0.87
C VAL A 41 5.57 -4.78 -0.37
N SER A 42 6.22 -5.71 0.33
CA SER A 42 5.53 -6.83 0.99
C SER A 42 4.71 -6.38 2.20
N VAL A 43 3.73 -7.17 2.63
CA VAL A 43 2.92 -6.91 3.84
C VAL A 43 3.80 -6.73 5.08
N GLU A 44 4.85 -7.54 5.24
CA GLU A 44 5.79 -7.40 6.36
C GLU A 44 6.57 -6.09 6.28
N THR A 45 6.94 -5.62 5.08
CA THR A 45 7.53 -4.28 4.90
C THR A 45 6.53 -3.20 5.27
N MET A 46 5.26 -3.31 4.84
CA MET A 46 4.22 -2.33 5.19
C MET A 46 4.11 -2.16 6.70
N LYS A 47 3.98 -3.28 7.43
CA LYS A 47 3.87 -3.30 8.90
C LYS A 47 5.12 -2.76 9.58
N ALA A 48 6.30 -3.13 9.09
CA ALA A 48 7.56 -2.64 9.62
C ALA A 48 7.70 -1.12 9.47
N VAL A 49 7.38 -0.57 8.29
CA VAL A 49 7.46 0.88 8.06
C VAL A 49 6.40 1.63 8.86
N LEU A 50 5.14 1.19 8.86
CA LEU A 50 4.07 1.82 9.64
C LEU A 50 4.37 1.82 11.14
N SER A 51 5.11 0.82 11.64
CA SER A 51 5.50 0.77 13.06
C SER A 51 6.73 1.61 13.40
N LEU A 52 7.64 1.84 12.45
CA LEU A 52 8.94 2.48 12.69
C LEU A 52 9.02 3.92 12.22
N SER A 53 8.20 4.32 11.23
CA SER A 53 8.21 5.68 10.68
C SER A 53 7.81 6.69 11.74
N LYS A 54 8.50 7.83 11.76
CA LYS A 54 8.20 8.96 12.66
C LYS A 54 7.20 9.96 12.07
N ALA A 55 6.79 9.74 10.83
CA ALA A 55 5.84 10.57 10.09
C ALA A 55 4.85 9.68 9.33
N PRO A 56 3.64 10.21 9.02
CA PRO A 56 2.71 9.53 8.13
C PRO A 56 3.35 9.12 6.80
N VAL A 57 2.92 7.98 6.28
CA VAL A 57 3.39 7.43 5.00
C VAL A 57 2.26 7.38 3.99
N ILE A 58 2.59 7.06 2.73
CA ILE A 58 1.58 6.87 1.69
C ILE A 58 1.69 5.47 1.08
N PHE A 59 0.59 5.03 0.48
CA PHE A 59 0.58 4.07 -0.60
C PHE A 59 0.19 4.85 -1.85
N SER A 60 1.14 5.18 -2.71
CA SER A 60 0.91 6.13 -3.82
C SER A 60 -0.03 5.60 -4.90
N HIS A 61 -0.13 4.27 -5.07
CA HIS A 61 -1.04 3.59 -6.00
C HIS A 61 -1.30 2.13 -5.58
N SER A 62 -2.16 1.94 -4.58
CA SER A 62 -2.64 0.61 -4.14
C SER A 62 -4.13 0.64 -3.79
N SER A 63 -4.84 -0.46 -4.08
CA SER A 63 -6.27 -0.60 -3.81
C SER A 63 -6.52 -1.52 -2.60
N ALA A 64 -7.77 -1.90 -2.35
CA ALA A 64 -8.18 -2.67 -1.17
C ALA A 64 -8.16 -4.20 -1.40
N PHE A 65 -7.42 -4.94 -0.58
CA PHE A 65 -7.24 -6.39 -0.75
C PHE A 65 -8.54 -7.18 -0.58
N SER A 66 -9.44 -6.73 0.30
CA SER A 66 -10.70 -7.40 0.60
C SER A 66 -11.67 -7.44 -0.59
N LEU A 67 -11.54 -6.53 -1.57
CA LEU A 67 -12.36 -6.51 -2.78
C LEU A 67 -11.68 -7.23 -3.96
N CYS A 68 -10.36 -7.09 -4.07
CA CYS A 68 -9.54 -7.82 -5.03
C CYS A 68 -8.28 -8.33 -4.34
N GLN A 69 -8.17 -9.66 -4.21
CA GLN A 69 -7.10 -10.38 -3.50
C GLN A 69 -5.78 -10.41 -4.29
N ASN A 70 -5.36 -9.27 -4.81
CA ASN A 70 -4.07 -9.07 -5.43
C ASN A 70 -3.05 -8.59 -4.38
N ARG A 71 -1.85 -9.15 -4.34
CA ARG A 71 -0.79 -8.76 -3.38
C ARG A 71 -0.28 -7.34 -3.55
N ARG A 72 -0.66 -6.64 -4.61
CA ARG A 72 -0.45 -5.20 -4.77
C ARG A 72 -1.41 -4.33 -3.94
N ASN A 73 -2.49 -4.92 -3.43
CA ASN A 73 -3.51 -4.26 -2.63
C ASN A 73 -3.26 -4.38 -1.13
N VAL A 74 -3.79 -3.42 -0.37
CA VAL A 74 -3.57 -3.25 1.07
C VAL A 74 -4.58 -4.10 1.88
N PRO A 75 -4.12 -5.03 2.74
CA PRO A 75 -4.99 -5.80 3.63
C PRO A 75 -5.63 -4.97 4.74
N ASP A 76 -6.78 -5.42 5.28
CA ASP A 76 -7.54 -4.66 6.28
C ASP A 76 -6.80 -4.45 7.61
N ASP A 77 -5.92 -5.38 8.02
CA ASP A 77 -5.07 -5.18 9.19
C ASP A 77 -4.05 -4.05 8.97
N VAL A 78 -3.52 -3.92 7.75
CA VAL A 78 -2.65 -2.80 7.36
C VAL A 78 -3.46 -1.50 7.21
N LEU A 79 -4.68 -1.54 6.67
CA LEU A 79 -5.56 -0.35 6.62
C LEU A 79 -5.91 0.20 8.01
N LYS A 80 -6.03 -0.66 9.02
CA LYS A 80 -6.19 -0.21 10.42
C LYS A 80 -4.93 0.48 10.93
N MET A 81 -3.74 0.00 10.56
CA MET A 81 -2.48 0.67 10.89
C MET A 81 -2.33 2.01 10.17
N VAL A 82 -2.82 2.11 8.93
CA VAL A 82 -2.89 3.39 8.19
C VAL A 82 -3.66 4.42 9.01
N ALA A 83 -4.84 4.07 9.52
CA ALA A 83 -5.63 4.95 10.38
C ALA A 83 -4.92 5.33 11.68
N SER A 84 -4.27 4.36 12.34
CA SER A 84 -3.57 4.64 13.62
C SER A 84 -2.30 5.48 13.47
N THR A 85 -1.80 5.66 12.25
CA THR A 85 -0.56 6.39 11.93
C THR A 85 -0.80 7.64 11.09
N ASP A 86 -2.07 8.01 10.90
CA ASP A 86 -2.50 9.10 10.02
C ASP A 86 -1.97 9.03 8.58
N SER A 87 -1.72 7.81 8.09
CA SER A 87 -1.18 7.55 6.75
C SER A 87 -2.27 7.59 5.67
N LEU A 88 -1.88 7.59 4.39
CA LEU A 88 -2.80 7.74 3.25
C LEU A 88 -2.71 6.57 2.26
N VAL A 89 -3.85 6.05 1.80
CA VAL A 89 -3.91 5.10 0.67
C VAL A 89 -4.50 5.78 -0.55
N MET A 90 -3.73 5.82 -1.64
CA MET A 90 -4.14 6.41 -2.91
C MET A 90 -4.56 5.29 -3.87
N ILE A 91 -5.86 5.23 -4.17
CA ILE A 91 -6.49 4.10 -4.89
C ILE A 91 -5.97 4.01 -6.33
N ASN A 92 -5.53 2.81 -6.72
CA ASN A 92 -5.08 2.45 -8.06
C ASN A 92 -6.28 2.11 -8.97
N PHE A 93 -6.20 2.46 -10.26
CA PHE A 93 -7.28 2.25 -11.22
C PHE A 93 -7.05 1.07 -12.16
N TYR A 94 -5.94 0.36 -12.04
CA TYR A 94 -5.63 -0.80 -12.88
C TYR A 94 -6.63 -1.93 -12.66
N ASN A 95 -7.26 -2.41 -13.75
CA ASN A 95 -8.34 -3.39 -13.71
C ASN A 95 -7.99 -4.63 -12.85
N ASN A 96 -6.79 -5.17 -13.02
CA ASN A 96 -6.34 -6.35 -12.27
C ASN A 96 -6.11 -6.11 -10.77
N TYR A 97 -6.05 -4.86 -10.33
CA TYR A 97 -5.98 -4.47 -8.91
C TYR A 97 -7.32 -4.00 -8.37
N VAL A 98 -8.29 -3.69 -9.24
CA VAL A 98 -9.64 -3.25 -8.87
C VAL A 98 -10.60 -4.44 -8.84
N THR A 99 -10.72 -5.19 -9.93
CA THR A 99 -11.68 -6.30 -10.04
C THR A 99 -11.02 -7.67 -10.03
N CYS A 100 -9.68 -7.73 -10.01
CA CYS A 100 -8.91 -8.96 -10.22
C CYS A 100 -9.27 -9.64 -11.56
N ARG A 101 -9.66 -8.82 -12.56
CA ARG A 101 -10.07 -9.21 -13.90
C ARG A 101 -9.56 -8.18 -14.91
N ASP A 102 -9.61 -8.54 -16.19
CA ASP A 102 -9.16 -7.67 -17.29
C ASP A 102 -10.01 -6.41 -17.52
N THR A 103 -11.19 -6.32 -16.89
CA THR A 103 -12.11 -5.18 -17.04
C THR A 103 -12.59 -4.68 -15.68
N ALA A 104 -12.72 -3.35 -15.58
CA ALA A 104 -13.28 -2.66 -14.42
C ALA A 104 -14.08 -1.44 -14.88
N THR A 105 -14.97 -0.96 -14.01
CA THR A 105 -15.75 0.26 -14.19
C THR A 105 -15.34 1.30 -13.14
N LEU A 106 -15.79 2.54 -13.33
CA LEU A 106 -15.61 3.59 -12.32
C LEU A 106 -16.29 3.23 -10.98
N ALA A 107 -17.40 2.49 -11.01
CA ALA A 107 -18.08 2.05 -9.80
C ALA A 107 -17.21 1.09 -8.98
N ASP A 108 -16.48 0.18 -9.64
CA ASP A 108 -15.57 -0.73 -8.95
C ASP A 108 -14.43 0.05 -8.25
N VAL A 109 -13.91 1.10 -8.88
CA VAL A 109 -12.93 2.01 -8.24
C VAL A 109 -13.54 2.73 -7.03
N ALA A 110 -14.78 3.19 -7.14
CA ALA A 110 -15.50 3.82 -6.04
C ALA A 110 -15.71 2.85 -4.86
N ASP A 111 -15.98 1.57 -5.12
CA ASP A 111 -16.11 0.54 -4.09
C ASP A 111 -14.80 0.39 -3.28
N HIS A 112 -13.64 0.48 -3.93
CA HIS A 112 -12.36 0.50 -3.24
C HIS A 112 -12.16 1.73 -2.36
N MET A 113 -12.55 2.92 -2.85
CA MET A 113 -12.52 4.14 -2.04
C MET A 113 -13.43 4.01 -0.82
N ASP A 114 -14.64 3.47 -1.00
CA ASP A 114 -15.62 3.26 0.07
C ASP A 114 -15.16 2.23 1.10
N HIS A 115 -14.49 1.16 0.65
CA HIS A 115 -13.92 0.16 1.56
C HIS A 115 -12.79 0.75 2.40
N VAL A 116 -11.83 1.46 1.79
CA VAL A 116 -10.75 2.13 2.54
C VAL A 116 -11.33 3.17 3.50
N LYS A 117 -12.30 3.98 3.07
CA LYS A 117 -13.03 4.92 3.93
C LYS A 117 -13.67 4.22 5.13
N LYS A 118 -14.27 3.04 4.92
CA LYS A 118 -14.95 2.26 5.97
C LYS A 118 -13.98 1.68 7.00
N VAL A 119 -12.81 1.20 6.55
CA VAL A 119 -11.83 0.52 7.42
C VAL A 119 -10.87 1.51 8.09
N ALA A 120 -10.31 2.43 7.31
CA ALA A 120 -9.31 3.38 7.79
C ALA A 120 -9.95 4.71 8.21
N GLY A 121 -10.84 5.27 7.40
CA GLY A 121 -11.44 6.59 7.60
C GLY A 121 -11.37 7.46 6.35
N ALA A 122 -12.28 8.42 6.23
CA ALA A 122 -12.42 9.26 5.02
C ALA A 122 -11.22 10.16 4.74
N GLN A 123 -10.45 10.50 5.76
CA GLN A 123 -9.24 11.32 5.65
C GLN A 123 -8.01 10.54 5.15
N TYR A 124 -8.10 9.21 5.07
CA TYR A 124 -6.97 8.31 4.74
C TYR A 124 -7.12 7.65 3.37
N VAL A 125 -7.97 8.20 2.49
CA VAL A 125 -8.16 7.75 1.12
C VAL A 125 -7.89 8.89 0.13
N GLY A 126 -7.18 8.57 -0.96
CA GLY A 126 -6.84 9.49 -2.06
C GLY A 126 -6.83 8.80 -3.42
N PHE A 127 -6.28 9.47 -4.45
CA PHE A 127 -6.22 8.96 -5.82
C PHE A 127 -4.78 8.71 -6.27
N GLY A 128 -4.53 7.52 -6.82
CA GLY A 128 -3.22 7.03 -7.24
C GLY A 128 -3.35 6.21 -8.51
N GLY A 129 -3.93 6.80 -9.56
CA GLY A 129 -4.55 6.04 -10.65
C GLY A 129 -3.62 5.18 -11.51
N ASP A 130 -2.29 5.36 -11.40
CA ASP A 130 -1.30 4.58 -12.14
C ASP A 130 -1.42 4.71 -13.68
N TYR A 131 -1.93 5.86 -14.15
CA TYR A 131 -1.98 6.19 -15.57
C TYR A 131 -0.57 6.18 -16.17
N ASP A 132 -0.47 5.67 -17.41
CA ASP A 132 0.78 5.44 -18.13
C ASP A 132 1.77 4.45 -17.45
N GLY A 133 1.39 3.85 -16.31
CA GLY A 133 2.15 2.81 -15.60
C GLY A 133 1.63 1.38 -15.82
N VAL A 134 0.41 1.25 -16.33
CA VAL A 134 -0.28 -0.04 -16.54
C VAL A 134 -0.75 -0.22 -17.98
N THR A 135 -0.94 -1.47 -18.39
CA THR A 135 -1.34 -1.88 -19.74
C THR A 135 -2.70 -2.55 -19.76
#